data_AF-A0A3R7TJ52-F1
#
_entry.id   AF-A0A3R7TJ52-F1
#
_cell.length_a   1.000
_cell.length_b   1.000
_cell.length_c   1.000
_cell.angle_alpha   90.00
_cell.angle_beta   90.00
_cell.angle_gamma   90.00
#
_symmetry.space_group_name_H-M   'P 1'
#
loop_
_entity.id
_entity.type
_entity.pdbx_description
1 polymer ?
#
loop_
_entity_poly.entity_id
_entity_poly.type
_entity_poly.pdbx_seq_one_letter_code
_entity_poly.pdbx_strand_id
1 'polypeptide(L)' 'MLKSLRASDKKFNEGITFMLVDWDTYRSHAVTKSRRIPRRSTLVLLKGGKEVGRLVAATGEGTIKKLLEKGL' A
#
# COMPACT_ATOMS: atom_id res chain seq x y z
N MET A 1 -11.38 6.45 -1.13
CA MET A 1 -10.08 6.99 -1.57
C MET A 1 -9.23 6.00 -2.37
N LEU A 2 -8.50 5.03 -1.76
CA LEU A 2 -7.72 4.05 -2.53
C LEU A 2 -8.60 3.27 -3.52
N LYS A 3 -9.80 2.87 -3.09
CA LYS A 3 -10.81 2.25 -3.98
C LYS A 3 -11.16 3.14 -5.17
N SER A 4 -11.35 4.44 -4.94
CA SER A 4 -11.69 5.43 -5.97
C SER A 4 -10.56 5.58 -6.99
N LEU A 5 -9.32 5.79 -6.53
CA LEU A 5 -8.12 5.86 -7.37
C LEU A 5 -7.95 4.62 -8.27
N ARG A 6 -8.19 3.44 -7.70
CA ARG A 6 -8.12 2.18 -8.44
C ARG A 6 -9.25 2.01 -9.45
N ALA A 7 -10.44 2.54 -9.17
CA ALA A 7 -11.54 2.50 -10.12
C ALA A 7 -11.34 3.49 -11.28
N SER A 8 -10.70 4.63 -11.01
CA SER A 8 -10.47 5.68 -12.00
C SER A 8 -9.34 5.40 -12.99
N ASP A 9 -8.35 4.57 -12.64
CA ASP A 9 -7.21 4.30 -13.51
C ASP A 9 -6.87 2.79 -13.55
N LYS A 10 -7.26 2.14 -14.65
CA LYS A 10 -7.16 0.69 -14.86
C LYS A 10 -5.72 0.19 -14.79
N LYS A 11 -4.75 1.01 -15.20
CA LYS A 11 -3.33 0.64 -15.27
C LYS A 11 -2.78 0.19 -13.92
N PHE A 12 -3.27 0.75 -12.81
CA PHE A 12 -2.82 0.38 -11.48
C PHE A 12 -3.28 -1.03 -11.11
N ASN A 13 -4.50 -1.42 -11.48
CA ASN A 13 -4.98 -2.78 -11.19
C ASN A 13 -4.33 -3.83 -12.11
N GLU A 14 -3.91 -3.43 -13.31
CA GLU A 14 -3.22 -4.32 -14.26
C GLU A 14 -1.74 -4.50 -13.89
N GLY A 15 -1.06 -3.44 -13.46
CA GLY A 15 0.37 -3.47 -13.14
C GLY A 15 0.72 -3.77 -11.68
N ILE A 16 -0.23 -3.68 -10.74
CA ILE A 16 0.04 -3.80 -9.30
C ILE A 16 -0.94 -4.77 -8.64
N THR A 17 -0.40 -5.75 -7.92
CA THR A 17 -1.18 -6.60 -7.02
C THR A 17 -1.44 -5.89 -5.71
N PHE A 18 -2.71 -5.74 -5.36
CA PHE A 18 -3.12 -5.13 -4.09
C PHE A 18 -3.49 -6.19 -3.07
N MET A 19 -2.75 -6.25 -1.97
CA MET A 19 -3.03 -7.10 -0.83
C MET A 19 -3.62 -6.25 0.30
N LEU A 20 -4.80 -6.63 0.78
CA LEU A 20 -5.43 -6.04 1.96
C LEU A 20 -5.12 -6.92 3.16
N VAL A 21 -4.46 -6.33 4.17
CA VAL A 21 -4.15 -7.00 5.43
C VAL A 21 -4.96 -6.33 6.52
N ASP A 22 -5.79 -7.12 7.21
CA ASP A 22 -6.54 -6.63 8.35
C ASP A 22 -5.60 -6.32 9.52
N TRP A 23 -5.51 -5.04 9.89
CA TRP A 23 -4.58 -4.61 10.92
C TRP A 23 -4.93 -5.20 12.29
N ASP A 24 -6.21 -5.18 12.66
CA ASP A 24 -6.62 -5.56 14.01
C ASP A 24 -6.38 -7.05 14.27
N THR A 25 -6.53 -7.87 13.24
CA THR A 25 -6.19 -9.30 13.22
C THR A 25 -4.69 -9.54 13.18
N TYR A 26 -3.94 -8.87 12.30
CA TYR A 26 -2.54 -9.21 12.00
C TYR A 26 -1.49 -8.30 12.67
N ARG A 27 -1.86 -7.34 13.53
CA ARG A 27 -0.93 -6.38 14.16
C ARG A 27 0.28 -7.04 14.85
N SER A 28 0.10 -8.23 15.41
CA SER A 28 1.13 -8.98 16.13
C SER A 28 1.83 -10.04 15.27
N HIS A 29 1.38 -10.25 14.02
CA HIS A 29 1.84 -11.31 13.13
C HIS A 29 3.14 -10.94 12.41
N ALA A 30 3.85 -11.95 11.89
CA ALA A 30 5.14 -11.79 11.22
C ALA A 30 5.10 -10.80 10.05
N VAL A 31 4.02 -10.78 9.26
CA VAL A 31 3.83 -9.85 8.13
C VAL A 31 3.91 -8.38 8.56
N THR A 32 3.40 -8.06 9.74
CA THR A 32 3.37 -6.70 10.31
C THR A 32 4.68 -6.36 11.00
N LYS A 33 5.19 -7.29 11.83
CA LYS A 33 6.42 -7.10 12.61
C LYS A 33 7.66 -7.02 11.73
N SER A 34 7.83 -7.95 10.79
CA SER A 34 9.00 -8.00 9.89
C SER A 34 9.15 -6.73 9.06
N ARG A 35 8.02 -6.15 8.63
CA ARG A 35 7.98 -4.91 7.83
C ARG A 35 7.92 -3.66 8.69
N ARG A 36 7.95 -3.79 10.01
CA ARG A 36 7.87 -2.69 11.00
C ARG A 36 6.70 -1.77 10.69
N ILE A 37 5.51 -2.33 10.46
CA ILE A 37 4.32 -1.54 10.19
C ILE A 37 3.85 -0.94 11.53
N PRO A 38 3.84 0.40 11.69
CA PRO A 38 3.66 1.00 13.01
C PRO A 38 2.20 1.15 13.42
N ARG A 39 1.27 1.24 12.47
CA ARG A 39 -0.16 1.46 12.72
C ARG A 39 -1.04 1.11 11.52
N ARG A 40 -2.35 1.01 11.77
CA ARG A 40 -3.40 0.95 10.75
C ARG A 40 -3.29 2.10 9.73
N SER A 41 -3.76 1.88 8.51
CA SER A 41 -3.62 2.83 7.39
C SER A 41 -2.17 3.09 7.02
N THR A 42 -1.39 2.01 6.91
CA THR A 42 -0.06 2.03 6.29
C THR A 42 -0.16 1.35 4.93
N LEU A 43 0.35 2.01 3.89
CA LEU A 43 0.53 1.44 2.56
C LEU A 43 2.02 1.18 2.35
N VAL A 44 2.35 -0.02 1.89
CA VAL A 44 3.73 -0.40 1.53
C VAL A 44 3.71 -0.89 0.10
N LEU A 45 4.57 -0.31 -0.73
CA LEU A 45 4.76 -0.73 -2.10
C LEU A 45 6.04 -1.56 -2.22
N LEU A 46 5.91 -2.74 -2.83
CA LEU A 46 7.01 -3.66 -3.07
C LEU A 46 7.21 -3.81 -4.58
N LYS A 47 8.47 -3.78 -5.04
CA LYS A 47 8.87 -4.08 -6.44
C LYS A 47 10.12 -4.96 -6.39
N GLY A 48 10.13 -6.08 -7.10
CA GLY A 48 11.25 -7.03 -7.09
C GLY A 48 11.61 -7.57 -5.69
N GLY A 49 10.61 -7.74 -4.81
CA GLY A 49 10.81 -8.20 -3.43
C GLY A 49 11.32 -7.15 -2.44
N LYS A 50 11.60 -5.92 -2.89
CA LYS A 50 12.09 -4.82 -2.04
C LYS A 50 11.04 -3.74 -1.86
N GLU A 51 11.06 -3.08 -0.70
CA GLU A 51 10.22 -1.91 -0.43
C GLU A 51 10.74 -0.70 -1.21
N VAL A 52 9.90 -0.15 -2.08
CA VAL A 52 10.22 1.04 -2.89
C VAL A 52 9.55 2.31 -2.37
N GLY A 53 8.57 2.16 -1.47
CA GLY A 53 7.93 3.28 -0.82
C GLY A 53 6.91 2.86 0.21
N ARG A 54 6.61 3.79 1.12
CA ARG A 54 5.66 3.62 2.21
C ARG A 54 4.94 4.92 2.47
N LEU A 55 3.67 4.79 2.83
CA LEU A 55 2.88 5.89 3.38
C LEU A 55 2.27 5.45 4.69
N VAL A 56 2.49 6.24 5.75
CA VAL A 56 1.87 6.03 7.07
C VAL A 56 0.88 7.16 7.27
N ALA A 57 -0.39 6.84 7.50
CA ALA A 57 -1.45 7.82 7.79
C ALA A 57 -1.81 8.75 6.64
N ALA A 58 -1.29 8.51 5.44
CA ALA A 58 -1.56 9.37 4.32
C ALA A 58 -2.97 9.12 3.78
N THR A 59 -3.75 10.20 3.69
CA THR A 59 -5.10 10.24 3.12
C THR A 59 -5.17 11.22 1.96
N GLY A 60 -4.04 11.63 1.37
CA GLY A 60 -4.00 12.55 0.22
C GLY A 60 -3.93 11.79 -1.11
N GLU A 61 -4.73 12.21 -2.10
CA GLU A 61 -4.91 11.43 -3.34
C GLU A 61 -3.66 11.47 -4.19
N GLY A 62 -3.11 12.67 -4.36
CA GLY A 62 -1.84 12.86 -5.05
C GLY A 62 -0.70 12.10 -4.38
N THR A 63 -0.67 12.01 -3.05
CA THR A 63 0.37 11.27 -2.32
C THR A 63 0.27 9.76 -2.58
N ILE A 64 -0.95 9.21 -2.51
CA ILE A 64 -1.19 7.79 -2.78
C ILE A 64 -0.90 7.50 -4.27
N LYS A 65 -1.35 8.34 -5.19
CA LYS A 65 -1.08 8.19 -6.63
C LYS A 65 0.42 8.18 -6.92
N LYS A 66 1.17 9.15 -6.38
CA LYS A 66 2.64 9.19 -6.51
C LYS A 66 3.34 7.95 -5.96
N LEU A 67 2.79 7.32 -4.91
CA LEU A 67 3.31 6.04 -4.45
C LEU A 67 3.04 4.94 -5.49
N LEU A 68 1.80 4.80 -5.97
CA LEU A 68 1.42 3.78 -6.93
C LEU A 68 2.19 3.90 -8.26
N GLU A 69 2.44 5.12 -8.71
CA GLU A 69 3.23 5.40 -9.93
C GLU A 69 4.67 4.86 -9.85
N LYS A 70 5.24 4.68 -8.65
CA LYS A 70 6.56 4.02 -8.49
C LYS A 70 6.51 2.51 -8.68
N GLY A 71 5.31 1.93 -8.62
CA GLY A 71 5.08 0.49 -8.70
C GLY A 71 4.96 -0.01 -10.13
N LEU A 72 4.44 0.85 -11.02
CA LEU A 72 4.50 0.69 -12.47
C LEU A 72 5.98 0.77 -12.91
#